data_AF-A0A0G3MBH2-F1
#
_entry.id   AF-A0A0G3MBH2-F1
#
_cell.length_a   1.000
_cell.length_b   1.000
_cell.length_c   1.000
_cell.angle_alpha   90.00
_cell.angle_beta   90.00
_cell.angle_gamma   90.00
#
_symmetry.space_group_name_H-M   'P 1'
#
loop_
_entity.id
_entity.type
_entity.pdbx_description
1 polymer ?
#
loop_
_entity_poly.entity_id
_entity_poly.type
_entity_poly.pdbx_seq_one_letter_code
_entity_poly.pdbx_strand_id
1 'polypeptide(L)'
;MIRLTEKGKEIIDLEIKMNFVQIEIVNFLQKKGYEIKGFTMFFPAVEEMLVSEPAYRHYTITATKPGEKQSENNHYLHVFEKELKNTLKEFK
;
A
#
# COMPACT_ATOMS: atom_id res chain seq x y z
N MET A 1 -3.41 -17.03 -6.50
CA MET A 1 -2.57 -18.25 -6.53
C MET A 1 -1.80 -18.34 -5.23
N ILE A 2 -1.81 -19.50 -4.57
CA ILE A 2 -1.00 -19.78 -3.39
C ILE A 2 -0.14 -20.99 -3.75
N ARG A 3 1.18 -20.88 -3.55
CA ARG A 3 2.14 -21.95 -3.81
C ARG A 3 3.03 -22.14 -2.60
N LEU A 4 3.17 -23.39 -2.19
CA LEU A 4 4.08 -23.84 -1.15
C LEU A 4 5.18 -24.69 -1.79
N THR A 5 6.42 -24.52 -1.39
CA THR A 5 7.54 -25.33 -1.88
C THR A 5 8.52 -25.58 -0.76
N GLU A 6 8.91 -26.85 -0.56
CA GLU A 6 9.94 -27.20 0.41
C GLU A 6 11.32 -26.76 -0.13
N LYS A 7 12.04 -25.95 0.66
CA LYS A 7 13.45 -25.60 0.41
C LYS A 7 14.33 -26.30 1.45
N GLY A 8 14.74 -27.52 1.14
CA GLY A 8 15.56 -28.32 2.05
C GLY A 8 14.75 -28.92 3.20
N LYS A 9 15.40 -29.29 4.30
CA LYS A 9 14.79 -30.14 5.33
C LYS A 9 13.83 -29.42 6.30
N GLU A 10 13.91 -28.09 6.42
CA GLU A 10 13.17 -27.32 7.45
C GLU A 10 12.62 -25.97 6.97
N ILE A 11 12.79 -25.60 5.69
CA ILE A 11 12.30 -24.31 5.16
C ILE A 11 11.14 -24.58 4.21
N ILE A 12 10.04 -23.87 4.41
CA ILE A 12 8.89 -23.85 3.51
C ILE A 12 8.79 -22.46 2.90
N ASP A 13 8.92 -22.37 1.57
CA ASP A 13 8.67 -21.13 0.81
C ASP A 13 7.18 -20.99 0.53
N LEU A 14 6.61 -19.83 0.85
CA LEU A 14 5.23 -19.46 0.58
C LEU A 14 5.19 -18.29 -0.43
N GLU A 15 4.58 -18.52 -1.59
CA GLU A 15 4.30 -17.49 -2.59
C GLU A 15 2.79 -17.26 -2.68
N ILE A 16 2.36 -16.01 -2.49
CA ILE A 16 0.96 -15.59 -2.59
C ILE A 16 0.85 -14.50 -3.65
N LYS A 17 0.03 -14.75 -4.67
CA LYS A 17 -0.38 -13.75 -5.65
C LYS A 17 -1.89 -13.55 -5.57
N MET A 18 -2.31 -12.33 -5.23
CA MET A 18 -3.70 -11.95 -5.06
C MET A 18 -3.98 -10.64 -5.78
N ASN A 19 -5.21 -10.52 -6.29
CA ASN A 19 -5.75 -9.26 -6.78
C ASN A 19 -6.75 -8.77 -5.74
N PHE A 20 -6.72 -7.48 -5.43
CA PHE A 20 -7.65 -6.85 -4.49
C PHE A 20 -8.45 -5.78 -5.22
N VAL A 21 -9.73 -5.69 -4.88
CA VAL A 21 -10.53 -4.51 -5.20
C VAL A 21 -10.21 -3.44 -4.17
N GLN A 22 -10.14 -2.17 -4.58
CA GLN A 22 -9.78 -1.06 -3.69
C GLN A 22 -10.63 -1.03 -2.40
N ILE A 23 -11.92 -1.37 -2.48
CA ILE A 23 -12.82 -1.40 -1.33
C ILE A 23 -12.42 -2.43 -0.26
N GLU A 24 -11.80 -3.55 -0.66
CA GLU A 24 -11.34 -4.57 0.27
C GLU A 24 -10.16 -4.07 1.11
N ILE A 25 -9.26 -3.32 0.47
CA ILE A 25 -8.13 -2.66 1.14
C ILE A 25 -8.65 -1.60 2.13
N VAL A 26 -9.61 -0.78 1.68
CA VAL A 26 -10.26 0.23 2.54
C VAL A 26 -10.90 -0.41 3.77
N ASN A 27 -11.69 -1.47 3.57
CA ASN A 27 -12.34 -2.19 4.66
C ASN A 27 -11.32 -2.81 5.63
N PHE A 28 -10.22 -3.37 5.12
CA PHE A 28 -9.14 -3.91 5.94
C PHE A 28 -8.51 -2.82 6.82
N LEU A 29 -8.19 -1.67 6.25
CA LEU A 29 -7.58 -0.55 6.96
C LEU A 29 -8.55 0.04 8.01
N GLN A 30 -9.83 0.18 7.68
CA GLN A 30 -10.85 0.62 8.63
C GLN A 30 -10.99 -0.33 9.81
N LYS A 31 -10.98 -1.65 9.58
CA LYS A 31 -10.98 -2.66 10.66
C LYS A 31 -9.76 -2.57 11.58
N LYS A 32 -8.62 -2.09 11.06
CA LYS A 32 -7.40 -1.82 11.84
C LYS A 32 -7.40 -0.46 12.55
N GLY A 33 -8.50 0.30 12.46
CA GLY A 33 -8.69 1.57 13.16
C GLY A 33 -8.16 2.79 12.40
N TYR A 34 -7.91 2.68 11.10
CA TYR A 34 -7.52 3.81 10.28
C TYR A 34 -8.74 4.58 9.76
N GLU A 35 -8.63 5.90 9.77
CA GLU A 35 -9.57 6.79 9.11
C GLU A 35 -9.14 7.01 7.66
N ILE A 36 -10.07 6.83 6.72
CA ILE A 36 -9.81 6.96 5.27
C ILE A 36 -10.31 8.30 4.78
N LYS A 37 -9.42 9.09 4.16
CA LYS A 37 -9.72 10.44 3.69
C LYS A 37 -9.22 10.65 2.27
N GLY A 38 -9.96 11.43 1.48
CA GLY A 38 -9.50 11.88 0.17
C GLY A 38 -8.24 12.73 0.28
N PHE A 39 -7.30 12.53 -0.63
CA PHE A 39 -6.02 13.23 -0.66
C PHE A 39 -5.61 13.51 -2.11
N THR A 40 -5.02 14.67 -2.35
CA THR A 40 -4.54 15.05 -3.67
C THR A 40 -3.03 15.08 -3.66
N MET A 41 -2.41 14.17 -4.40
CA MET A 41 -0.97 14.21 -4.66
C MET A 41 -0.69 15.20 -5.78
N PHE A 42 0.32 16.04 -5.59
CA PHE A 42 0.77 16.99 -6.59
C PHE A 42 2.10 16.53 -7.15
N PHE A 43 2.12 16.24 -8.44
CA PHE A 43 3.33 15.91 -9.18
C PHE A 43 3.79 17.17 -9.91
N PRO A 44 4.94 17.75 -9.54
CA PRO A 44 5.47 18.91 -10.24
C PRO A 44 5.83 18.55 -11.69
N ALA A 45 5.92 19.56 -12.54
CA ALA A 45 6.43 19.36 -13.89
C ALA A 45 7.89 18.89 -13.83
N VAL A 46 8.22 17.88 -14.64
CA VAL A 46 9.58 17.36 -14.76
C VAL A 46 10.05 17.62 -16.19
N GLU A 47 11.16 18.33 -16.31
CA GLU A 47 11.81 18.59 -17.59
C GLU A 47 13.10 17.78 -17.65
N GLU A 48 13.11 16.75 -18.50
CA GLU A 48 14.28 15.92 -18.77
C GLU A 48 14.78 16.17 -20.19
N MET A 49 15.98 15.66 -20.49
CA MET A 49 16.70 15.94 -21.74
C MET A 49 15.91 15.57 -23.02
N LEU A 50 14.99 14.61 -22.95
CA LEU A 50 14.20 14.10 -24.08
C LEU A 50 12.69 14.10 -23.83
N VAL A 51 12.23 14.33 -22.59
CA VAL A 51 10.83 14.21 -22.18
C VAL A 51 10.47 15.37 -21.27
N SER A 52 9.35 16.03 -21.55
CA SER A 52 8.74 17.00 -20.64
C SER A 52 7.41 16.46 -20.15
N GLU A 53 7.29 16.26 -18.85
CA GLU A 53 6.05 15.84 -18.21
C GLU A 53 5.39 17.06 -17.54
N PRO A 54 4.15 17.40 -17.92
CA PRO A 54 3.44 18.52 -17.31
C PRO A 54 3.06 18.19 -15.86
N ALA A 55 2.93 19.23 -15.04
CA ALA A 55 2.43 19.06 -13.67
C ALA A 55 1.01 18.48 -13.69
N TYR A 56 0.75 17.52 -12.82
CA TYR A 56 -0.58 16.93 -12.69
C TYR A 56 -0.95 16.65 -11.24
N ARG A 57 -2.25 16.48 -11.02
CA ARG A 57 -2.83 16.14 -9.72
C ARG A 57 -3.41 14.74 -9.78
N HIS A 58 -3.07 13.92 -8.81
CA HIS A 58 -3.66 12.59 -8.66
C HIS A 58 -4.55 12.58 -7.42
N TYR A 59 -5.85 12.37 -7.64
CA TYR A 59 -6.82 12.22 -6.56
C TYR A 59 -6.80 10.79 -6.06
N THR A 60 -6.44 10.63 -4.79
CA THR A 60 -6.32 9.33 -4.13
C THR A 60 -6.88 9.41 -2.71
N ILE A 61 -6.57 8.41 -1.88
CA ILE A 61 -6.95 8.34 -0.48
C ILE A 61 -5.73 8.05 0.40
N THR A 62 -5.81 8.52 1.64
CA THR A 62 -4.85 8.25 2.70
C THR A 62 -5.53 7.52 3.85
N ALA A 63 -4.75 6.73 4.59
CA ALA A 63 -5.19 6.04 5.79
C ALA A 63 -4.41 6.56 7.01
N THR A 64 -5.09 7.29 7.89
CA THR A 64 -4.47 8.00 9.04
C THR A 64 -5.05 7.51 10.35
N LYS A 65 -4.23 7.43 11.39
CA LYS A 65 -4.71 7.29 12.78
C LYS A 65 -5.23 8.64 13.31
N PRO A 66 -6.03 8.64 14.40
CA PRO A 66 -6.48 9.89 15.02
C PRO A 66 -5.29 10.82 15.34
N GLY A 67 -5.35 12.05 14.82
CA GLY A 67 -4.30 13.07 15.02
C GLY A 67 -3.16 13.05 14.00
N GLU A 68 -3.07 12.06 13.11
CA GLU A 68 -2.09 12.07 12.02
C GLU A 68 -2.52 13.01 10.88
N LYS A 69 -1.56 13.77 10.34
CA LYS A 69 -1.79 14.64 9.17
C LYS A 69 -1.69 13.82 7.89
N GLN A 70 -2.56 14.10 6.91
CA GLN A 70 -2.49 13.45 5.58
C GLN A 70 -1.17 13.81 4.87
N SER A 71 -0.56 12.83 4.22
CA SER A 71 0.69 12.96 3.48
C SER A 71 0.87 11.77 2.51
N GLU A 72 1.83 11.86 1.60
CA GLU A 72 2.17 10.73 0.72
C GLU A 72 2.61 9.48 1.48
N ASN A 73 3.23 9.66 2.65
CA ASN A 73 3.68 8.57 3.51
C ASN A 73 2.53 7.76 4.12
N ASN A 74 1.33 8.33 4.21
CA ASN A 74 0.13 7.63 4.65
C ASN A 74 -0.87 7.36 3.53
N HIS A 75 -0.39 7.35 2.28
CA HIS A 75 -1.14 6.80 1.17
C HIS A 75 -1.62 5.37 1.48
N TYR A 76 -2.87 5.06 1.15
CA TYR A 76 -3.51 3.82 1.59
C TYR A 76 -2.75 2.54 1.19
N LEU A 77 -2.09 2.52 0.03
CA LEU A 77 -1.27 1.38 -0.40
C LEU A 77 -0.04 1.18 0.48
N HIS A 78 0.64 2.25 0.88
CA HIS A 78 1.81 2.17 1.76
C HIS A 78 1.42 1.65 3.15
N VAL A 79 0.30 2.16 3.68
CA VAL A 79 -0.23 1.71 4.98
C VAL A 79 -0.67 0.26 4.89
N PHE A 80 -1.37 -0.14 3.83
CA PHE A 80 -1.79 -1.51 3.61
C PHE A 80 -0.61 -2.48 3.53
N GLU A 81 0.42 -2.15 2.75
CA GLU A 81 1.63 -2.98 2.63
C GLU A 81 2.31 -3.16 4.00
N LYS A 82 2.44 -2.08 4.78
CA LYS A 82 3.01 -2.14 6.13
C LYS A 82 2.21 -3.05 7.06
N GLU A 83 0.89 -2.90 7.08
CA GLU A 83 0.00 -3.71 7.92
C GLU A 83 -0.04 -5.18 7.49
N LEU A 84 0.00 -5.45 6.19
CA LEU A 84 0.08 -6.81 5.66
C LEU A 84 1.42 -7.47 6.04
N LYS A 85 2.54 -6.77 5.88
CA LYS A 85 3.86 -7.25 6.34
C LYS A 85 3.86 -7.53 7.84
N ASN A 86 3.26 -6.66 8.65
CA ASN A 86 3.16 -6.87 10.09
C ASN A 86 2.30 -8.09 10.43
N THR A 87 1.21 -8.31 9.71
CA THR A 87 0.35 -9.51 9.88
C THR A 87 1.11 -10.78 9.50
N LEU A 88 1.92 -10.75 8.43
CA LEU A 88 2.71 -11.90 8.00
C LEU A 88 3.93 -12.18 8.89
N LYS A 89 4.42 -11.19 9.64
CA LYS A 89 5.50 -11.40 10.62
C LYS A 89 5.11 -12.35 11.74
N GLU A 90 3.82 -12.55 12.03
CA GLU A 90 3.39 -13.53 13.04
C GLU A 90 3.78 -14.97 12.66
N PHE A 91 4.10 -15.22 11.39
CA PHE A 91 4.48 -16.54 10.87
C PHE A 91 5.99 -16.68 10.62
N LYS A 92 6.82 -15.69 11.01
CA LYS A 92 8.27 -15.66 10.80
C LYS A 92 9.01 -15.57 12.14
#